data_AF-X1DLZ1-F1
#
_entry.id   AF-X1DLZ1-F1
#
_cell.length_a   1.000
_cell.length_b   1.000
_cell.length_c   1.000
_cell.angle_alpha   90.00
_cell.angle_beta   90.00
_cell.angle_gamma   90.00
#
_symmetry.space_group_name_H-M   'P 1'
#
loop_
_entity.id
_entity.type
_entity.pdbx_description
1 polymer ?
#
loop_
_entity_poly.entity_id
_entity_poly.type
_entity_poly.pdbx_seq_one_letter_code
_entity_poly.pdbx_strand_id
1 'polypeptide(L)'
;ANLDPLVCSEAEVDAKIAAHHDDIIQDADGDTKIQVEKSADEDKIRMDVKGVESFLLDDAGVLALAKQSRARAYQTSQQSIPASASTKVELNIEDYDEQAEFDHVTNFRFTAKKAGYYLVCGNVVLDGLADGKKYVIGAKKNGTDYVGLGRGITGGATWQSYTQTLRYSSVPRSLRRARWPRFTR
;
A
#
# COMPACT_ATOMS: atom_id res chain seq x y z
N ALA A 1 34.22 70.27 37.73
CA ALA A 1 34.27 68.83 37.45
C ALA A 1 33.73 68.65 36.05
N ASN A 2 34.60 68.37 35.08
CA ASN A 2 34.18 68.09 33.71
C ASN A 2 33.65 66.65 33.71
N LEU A 3 32.36 66.47 33.44
CA LEU A 3 31.80 65.14 33.25
C LEU A 3 32.03 64.77 31.78
N ASP A 4 32.94 63.84 31.53
CA ASP A 4 33.08 63.27 30.20
C ASP A 4 31.81 62.49 29.85
N PRO A 5 31.23 62.67 28.65
CA PRO A 5 30.03 61.94 28.27
C PRO A 5 30.38 60.46 28.09
N LEU A 6 29.63 59.58 28.76
CA LEU A 6 29.70 58.14 28.59
C LEU A 6 29.36 57.80 27.13
N VAL A 7 30.36 57.47 26.32
CA VAL A 7 30.11 56.91 24.99
C VAL A 7 29.82 55.43 25.16
N CYS A 8 28.54 55.08 25.16
CA CYS A 8 28.12 53.70 25.01
C CYS A 8 28.48 53.27 23.58
N SER A 9 29.47 52.39 23.43
CA SER A 9 29.71 51.75 22.14
C SER A 9 28.66 50.66 21.96
N GLU A 10 27.72 50.89 21.05
CA GLU A 10 26.83 49.84 20.59
C GLU A 10 27.62 48.94 19.64
N ALA A 11 27.97 47.74 20.10
CA ALA A 11 28.54 46.71 19.26
C ALA A 11 27.39 46.09 18.45
N GLU A 12 27.22 46.52 17.20
CA GLU A 12 26.36 45.81 16.26
C GLU A 12 27.08 44.53 15.80
N VAL A 13 26.57 43.37 16.20
CA VAL A 13 26.97 42.09 15.61
C VAL A 13 26.13 41.89 14.37
N ASP A 14 26.65 42.28 13.21
CA ASP A 14 26.05 41.95 11.90
C ASP A 14 26.33 40.47 11.60
N ALA A 15 25.57 39.59 12.22
CA ALA A 15 25.55 38.19 11.85
C ALA A 15 24.84 38.10 10.49
N LYS A 16 25.58 38.34 9.40
CA LYS A 16 25.16 37.91 8.06
C LYS A 16 25.00 36.40 8.10
N ILE A 17 23.77 35.94 8.31
CA ILE A 17 23.38 34.56 8.07
C ILE A 17 23.54 34.38 6.56
N ALA A 18 24.63 33.70 6.17
CA ALA A 18 24.85 33.31 4.78
C ALA A 18 23.59 32.63 4.25
N ALA A 19 23.27 32.85 2.97
CA ALA A 19 22.06 32.34 2.32
C ALA A 19 21.67 30.95 2.86
N HIS A 20 20.56 30.91 3.59
CA HIS A 20 20.10 29.73 4.29
C HIS A 20 19.45 28.81 3.26
N HIS A 21 20.28 27.99 2.60
CA HIS A 21 19.80 26.81 1.90
C HIS A 21 19.79 25.68 2.92
N ASP A 22 18.64 25.48 3.57
CA ASP A 22 18.45 24.32 4.44
C ASP A 22 18.36 23.06 3.58
N ASP A 23 19.34 22.18 3.69
CA ASP A 23 19.30 20.90 3.01
C ASP A 23 18.30 19.93 3.65
N ILE A 24 17.90 20.19 4.91
CA ILE A 24 17.13 19.28 5.76
C ILE A 24 16.13 20.02 6.66
N ILE A 25 14.90 19.53 6.72
CA ILE A 25 13.92 19.81 7.80
C ILE A 25 13.77 18.53 8.60
N GLN A 26 14.04 18.51 9.91
CA GLN A 26 14.04 17.28 10.72
C GLN A 26 13.28 17.44 12.04
N ASP A 27 12.79 16.33 12.59
CA ASP A 27 12.17 16.27 13.91
C ASP A 27 13.21 16.09 15.05
N ALA A 28 12.72 15.87 16.27
CA ALA A 28 13.54 15.90 17.48
C ALA A 28 14.46 14.67 17.65
N ASP A 29 14.08 13.51 17.12
CA ASP A 29 14.90 12.29 17.16
C ASP A 29 15.62 12.01 15.83
N GLY A 30 15.35 12.82 14.80
CA GLY A 30 16.02 12.78 13.51
C GLY A 30 15.56 11.64 12.61
N ASP A 31 14.50 10.93 12.99
CA ASP A 31 13.95 9.80 12.24
C ASP A 31 12.91 10.21 11.19
N THR A 32 12.37 11.42 11.32
CA THR A 32 11.40 12.01 10.38
C THR A 32 11.95 13.32 9.84
N LYS A 33 12.20 13.38 8.53
CA LYS A 33 12.86 14.53 7.91
C LYS A 33 12.54 14.68 6.42
N ILE A 34 12.66 15.90 5.91
CA ILE A 34 12.63 16.25 4.48
C ILE A 34 14.06 16.63 4.09
N GLN A 35 14.58 16.09 2.99
CA GLN A 35 15.96 16.31 2.56
C GLN A 35 16.06 16.59 1.07
N VAL A 36 16.96 17.49 0.67
CA VAL A 36 17.32 17.73 -0.74
C VAL A 36 18.73 17.25 -1.10
N GLU A 37 19.62 17.05 -0.12
CA GLU A 37 21.02 16.65 -0.36
C GLU A 37 21.47 15.63 0.71
N LYS A 38 21.59 14.35 0.35
CA LYS A 38 22.13 13.29 1.23
C LYS A 38 23.59 12.96 0.93
N SER A 39 24.03 13.27 -0.29
CA SER A 39 25.42 13.28 -0.77
C SER A 39 25.61 14.48 -1.68
N ALA A 40 26.84 14.95 -1.87
CA ALA A 40 27.12 16.08 -2.75
C ALA A 40 26.57 15.84 -4.17
N ASP A 41 25.98 16.90 -4.74
CA ASP A 41 25.43 16.96 -6.10
C ASP A 41 24.35 15.91 -6.36
N GLU A 42 23.53 15.59 -5.34
CA GLU A 42 22.45 14.64 -5.51
C GLU A 42 21.12 15.35 -5.80
N ASP A 43 20.67 15.30 -7.05
CA ASP A 43 19.41 15.89 -7.49
C ASP A 43 18.17 15.09 -7.05
N LYS A 44 17.95 14.92 -5.73
CA LYS A 44 16.82 14.13 -5.20
C LYS A 44 16.17 14.73 -3.96
N ILE A 45 14.84 14.74 -3.96
CA ILE A 45 14.06 15.21 -2.80
C ILE A 45 13.45 14.02 -2.08
N ARG A 46 13.62 13.95 -0.75
CA ARG A 46 13.21 12.83 0.09
C ARG A 46 12.37 13.26 1.27
N MET A 47 11.47 12.39 1.71
CA MET A 47 10.80 12.50 3.01
C MET A 47 10.87 11.15 3.74
N ASP A 48 11.51 11.18 4.89
CA ASP A 48 11.64 10.06 5.82
C ASP A 48 10.54 10.11 6.88
N VAL A 49 10.02 8.94 7.24
CA VAL A 49 9.12 8.77 8.39
C VAL A 49 9.56 7.54 9.16
N LYS A 50 9.87 7.70 10.46
CA LYS A 50 10.36 6.59 11.30
C LYS A 50 11.58 5.88 10.72
N GLY A 51 12.50 6.65 10.15
CA GLY A 51 13.73 6.16 9.52
C GLY A 51 13.53 5.45 8.18
N VAL A 52 12.36 5.58 7.54
CA VAL A 52 12.08 4.99 6.22
C VAL A 52 11.81 6.09 5.20
N GLU A 53 12.61 6.11 4.12
CA GLU A 53 12.39 6.93 2.92
C GLU A 53 11.02 6.61 2.31
N SER A 54 10.01 7.41 2.65
CA SER A 54 8.60 7.14 2.34
C SER A 54 8.15 7.84 1.06
N PHE A 55 8.77 8.97 0.73
CA PHE A 55 8.57 9.73 -0.49
C PHE A 55 9.94 10.08 -1.07
N LEU A 56 10.14 9.79 -2.35
CA LEU A 56 11.37 10.09 -3.08
C LEU A 56 11.03 10.63 -4.46
N LEU A 57 11.53 11.81 -4.80
CA LEU A 57 11.60 12.32 -6.16
C LEU A 57 13.04 12.14 -6.63
N ASP A 58 13.24 11.30 -7.63
CA ASP A 58 14.57 11.07 -8.21
C ASP A 58 14.97 12.13 -9.25
N ASP A 59 16.21 12.03 -9.72
CA ASP A 59 16.81 12.89 -10.75
C ASP A 59 16.12 12.74 -12.11
N ALA A 60 15.50 11.59 -12.37
CA ALA A 60 14.65 11.35 -13.53
C ALA A 60 13.24 11.96 -13.39
N GLY A 61 12.91 12.58 -12.24
CA GLY A 61 11.61 13.18 -11.97
C GLY A 61 10.51 12.17 -11.65
N VAL A 62 10.86 10.93 -11.32
CA VAL A 62 9.93 9.88 -10.91
C VAL A 62 9.67 9.98 -9.42
N LEU A 63 8.38 9.98 -9.07
CA LEU A 63 7.94 9.87 -7.68
C LEU A 63 7.85 8.40 -7.25
N ALA A 64 8.66 8.00 -6.29
CA ALA A 64 8.58 6.72 -5.61
C ALA A 64 7.92 6.89 -4.23
N LEU A 65 6.96 6.02 -3.94
CA LEU A 65 6.33 5.88 -2.63
C LEU A 65 6.69 4.52 -2.04
N ALA A 66 7.36 4.49 -0.90
CA ALA A 66 7.79 3.23 -0.32
C ALA A 66 6.64 2.45 0.34
N LYS A 67 6.86 1.15 0.53
CA LYS A 67 5.97 0.23 1.26
C LYS A 67 4.53 0.22 0.72
N GLN A 68 4.33 0.34 -0.59
CA GLN A 68 3.01 0.16 -1.20
C GLN A 68 2.57 -1.31 -1.06
N SER A 69 1.28 -1.51 -0.80
CA SER A 69 0.71 -2.85 -0.67
C SER A 69 0.75 -3.57 -2.02
N ARG A 70 1.43 -4.72 -2.06
CA ARG A 70 1.47 -5.64 -3.20
C ARG A 70 1.85 -7.02 -2.71
N ALA A 71 1.18 -8.03 -3.24
CA ALA A 71 1.52 -9.42 -3.00
C ALA A 71 1.23 -10.27 -4.24
N ARG A 72 2.02 -11.33 -4.43
CA ARG A 72 1.78 -12.38 -5.42
C ARG A 72 2.13 -13.72 -4.82
N ALA A 73 1.19 -14.64 -4.90
CA ALA A 73 1.34 -16.01 -4.42
C ALA A 73 0.83 -17.00 -5.46
N TYR A 74 1.37 -18.22 -5.43
CA TYR A 74 1.03 -19.33 -6.30
C TYR A 74 1.11 -20.66 -5.56
N GLN A 75 0.55 -21.71 -6.16
CA GLN A 75 0.65 -23.07 -5.64
C GLN A 75 1.69 -23.89 -6.43
N THR A 76 2.39 -24.82 -5.78
CA THR A 76 3.34 -25.75 -6.45
C THR A 76 2.85 -27.20 -6.52
N SER A 77 1.85 -27.55 -5.71
CA SER A 77 1.31 -28.91 -5.60
C SER A 77 -0.17 -28.93 -5.98
N GLN A 78 -0.63 -30.03 -6.58
CA GLN A 78 -2.03 -30.19 -6.93
C GLN A 78 -2.89 -30.39 -5.67
N GLN A 79 -3.93 -29.58 -5.53
CA GLN A 79 -4.91 -29.70 -4.46
C GLN A 79 -6.12 -30.53 -4.90
N SER A 80 -6.64 -31.37 -4.01
CA SER A 80 -7.90 -32.10 -4.25
C SER A 80 -9.12 -31.19 -4.01
N ILE A 81 -10.01 -31.09 -4.99
CA ILE A 81 -11.24 -30.27 -4.90
C ILE A 81 -12.47 -31.19 -4.85
N PRO A 82 -13.04 -31.46 -3.66
CA PRO A 82 -14.25 -32.27 -3.53
C PRO A 82 -15.46 -31.62 -4.22
N ALA A 83 -16.35 -32.46 -4.74
CA ALA A 83 -17.61 -32.00 -5.33
C ALA A 83 -18.52 -31.33 -4.29
N SER A 84 -19.33 -30.38 -4.75
CA SER A 84 -20.37 -29.71 -3.94
C SER A 84 -19.87 -28.94 -2.71
N ALA A 85 -18.58 -28.65 -2.62
CA ALA A 85 -17.98 -27.81 -1.58
C ALA A 85 -17.09 -26.71 -2.19
N SER A 86 -17.06 -25.53 -1.56
CA SER A 86 -16.06 -24.51 -1.91
C SER A 86 -14.75 -24.83 -1.21
N THR A 87 -13.72 -25.17 -1.97
CA THR A 87 -12.36 -25.34 -1.45
C THR A 87 -11.56 -24.07 -1.65
N LYS A 88 -10.80 -23.66 -0.63
CA LYS A 88 -9.86 -22.53 -0.75
C LYS A 88 -8.60 -23.03 -1.43
N VAL A 89 -8.12 -22.32 -2.44
CA VAL A 89 -6.87 -22.64 -3.14
C VAL A 89 -5.68 -22.40 -2.20
N GLU A 90 -4.80 -23.40 -2.07
CA GLU A 90 -3.60 -23.37 -1.22
C GLU A 90 -2.43 -22.74 -1.98
N LEU A 91 -2.41 -21.40 -2.09
CA LEU A 91 -1.29 -20.65 -2.65
C LEU A 91 -0.13 -20.64 -1.64
N ASN A 92 0.67 -21.72 -1.64
CA ASN A 92 1.65 -22.04 -0.62
C ASN A 92 3.04 -21.40 -0.83
N ILE A 93 3.24 -20.65 -1.92
CA ILE A 93 4.49 -19.94 -2.20
C ILE A 93 4.18 -18.47 -2.49
N GLU A 94 5.00 -17.59 -1.94
CA GLU A 94 5.03 -16.15 -2.23
C GLU A 94 6.18 -15.83 -3.19
N ASP A 95 5.88 -15.06 -4.24
CA ASP A 95 6.88 -14.48 -5.14
C ASP A 95 7.36 -13.12 -4.58
N TYR A 96 6.40 -12.32 -4.12
CA TYR A 96 6.66 -11.08 -3.39
C TYR A 96 5.50 -10.76 -2.44
N ASP A 97 5.81 -10.17 -1.30
CA ASP A 97 4.87 -9.54 -0.36
C ASP A 97 5.57 -8.42 0.42
N GLU A 98 5.33 -7.17 0.00
CA GLU A 98 6.05 -6.01 0.55
C GLU A 98 5.61 -5.66 1.98
N GLN A 99 4.39 -6.04 2.36
CA GLN A 99 3.81 -5.65 3.64
C GLN A 99 3.48 -6.84 4.53
N ALA A 100 3.87 -8.07 4.19
CA ALA A 100 3.49 -9.28 4.92
C ALA A 100 1.96 -9.33 5.17
N GLU A 101 1.20 -9.09 4.09
CA GLU A 101 -0.26 -9.09 4.08
C GLU A 101 -0.84 -10.42 3.57
N PHE A 102 -0.06 -11.22 2.84
CA PHE A 102 -0.42 -12.57 2.45
C PHE A 102 0.08 -13.57 3.48
N ASP A 103 -0.70 -14.62 3.69
CA ASP A 103 -0.35 -15.73 4.59
C ASP A 103 -0.28 -17.01 3.75
N HIS A 104 0.91 -17.34 3.24
CA HIS A 104 1.13 -18.56 2.44
C HIS A 104 1.24 -19.86 3.25
N VAL A 105 1.18 -19.80 4.59
CA VAL A 105 1.45 -20.97 5.44
C VAL A 105 0.16 -21.50 6.05
N THR A 106 -0.65 -20.62 6.64
CA THR A 106 -1.75 -21.02 7.52
C THR A 106 -3.10 -20.85 6.84
N ASN A 107 -3.37 -19.67 6.28
CA ASN A 107 -4.72 -19.31 5.83
C ASN A 107 -4.86 -19.07 4.32
N PHE A 108 -3.76 -19.01 3.57
CA PHE A 108 -3.70 -18.78 2.12
C PHE A 108 -4.56 -17.58 1.72
N ARG A 109 -4.40 -16.46 2.44
CA ARG A 109 -5.25 -15.29 2.26
C ARG A 109 -4.46 -14.00 2.35
N PHE A 110 -4.92 -13.02 1.57
CA PHE A 110 -4.53 -11.64 1.74
C PHE A 110 -5.39 -10.95 2.81
N THR A 111 -4.75 -10.24 3.74
CA THR A 111 -5.38 -9.41 4.77
C THR A 111 -4.86 -7.98 4.66
N ALA A 112 -5.69 -7.10 4.10
CA ALA A 112 -5.37 -5.68 3.94
C ALA A 112 -5.09 -5.02 5.31
N LYS A 113 -3.89 -4.44 5.47
CA LYS A 113 -3.51 -3.68 6.69
C LYS A 113 -4.02 -2.25 6.68
N LYS A 114 -4.37 -1.72 5.51
CA LYS A 114 -4.89 -0.36 5.33
C LYS A 114 -6.20 -0.38 4.56
N ALA A 115 -7.04 0.63 4.81
CA ALA A 115 -8.24 0.84 4.00
C ALA A 115 -7.84 1.41 2.64
N GLY A 116 -8.46 0.91 1.56
CA GLY A 116 -8.07 1.31 0.22
C GLY A 116 -8.77 0.51 -0.89
N TYR A 117 -8.36 0.82 -2.12
CA TYR A 117 -8.71 0.04 -3.30
C TYR A 117 -7.58 -0.93 -3.62
N TYR A 118 -7.94 -2.15 -3.92
CA TYR A 118 -7.02 -3.25 -4.20
C TYR A 118 -7.39 -3.85 -5.54
N LEU A 119 -6.45 -4.09 -6.43
CA LEU A 119 -6.68 -4.88 -7.63
C LEU A 119 -6.34 -6.34 -7.30
N VAL A 120 -7.27 -7.26 -7.54
CA VAL A 120 -7.01 -8.69 -7.45
C VAL A 120 -7.21 -9.32 -8.81
N CYS A 121 -6.14 -9.97 -9.25
CA CYS A 121 -6.09 -10.79 -10.45
C CYS A 121 -5.77 -12.22 -10.01
N GLY A 122 -6.41 -13.20 -10.63
CA GLY A 122 -6.15 -14.60 -10.35
C GLY A 122 -6.47 -15.47 -11.55
N ASN A 123 -5.67 -16.52 -11.72
CA ASN A 123 -5.93 -17.61 -12.64
C ASN A 123 -5.89 -18.91 -11.85
N VAL A 124 -6.84 -19.80 -12.12
CA VAL A 124 -6.84 -21.15 -11.54
C VAL A 124 -7.11 -22.12 -12.68
N VAL A 125 -6.29 -23.16 -12.73
CA VAL A 125 -6.46 -24.29 -13.64
C VAL A 125 -7.14 -25.40 -12.86
N LEU A 126 -8.18 -25.98 -13.44
CA LEU A 126 -8.80 -27.18 -12.89
C LEU A 126 -8.57 -28.34 -13.86
N ASP A 127 -8.20 -29.47 -13.29
CA ASP A 127 -7.94 -30.71 -14.02
C ASP A 127 -8.69 -31.88 -13.38
N GLY A 128 -8.97 -32.92 -14.17
CA GLY A 128 -9.60 -34.15 -13.69
C GLY A 128 -11.07 -34.02 -13.24
N LEU A 129 -11.80 -32.99 -13.69
CA LEU A 129 -13.24 -32.89 -13.45
C LEU A 129 -14.02 -33.85 -14.36
N ALA A 130 -15.01 -34.54 -13.79
CA ALA A 130 -15.98 -35.30 -14.59
C ALA A 130 -16.77 -34.38 -15.54
N ASP A 131 -17.22 -34.94 -16.67
CA ASP A 131 -17.99 -34.19 -17.67
C ASP A 131 -19.33 -33.68 -17.14
N GLY A 132 -19.75 -32.52 -17.65
CA GLY A 132 -21.02 -31.90 -17.31
C GLY A 132 -21.07 -31.31 -15.89
N LYS A 133 -19.94 -31.17 -15.20
CA LYS A 133 -19.87 -30.55 -13.87
C LYS A 133 -19.68 -29.04 -13.98
N LYS A 134 -20.40 -28.32 -13.14
CA LYS A 134 -20.27 -26.86 -13.02
C LYS A 134 -19.13 -26.54 -12.07
N TYR A 135 -18.30 -25.58 -12.44
CA TYR A 135 -17.28 -25.04 -11.54
C TYR A 135 -17.38 -23.52 -11.46
N VAL A 136 -16.90 -23.00 -10.34
CA VAL A 136 -16.80 -21.58 -10.08
C VAL A 136 -15.42 -21.31 -9.49
N ILE A 137 -14.67 -20.42 -10.11
CA ILE A 137 -13.37 -19.96 -9.63
C ILE A 137 -13.52 -18.49 -9.28
N GLY A 138 -13.05 -18.09 -8.10
CA GLY A 138 -13.23 -16.72 -7.69
C GLY A 138 -12.54 -16.35 -6.40
N ALA A 139 -12.28 -15.05 -6.23
CA ALA A 139 -11.81 -14.49 -4.97
C ALA A 139 -13.01 -14.11 -4.09
N LYS A 140 -13.01 -14.57 -2.83
CA LYS A 140 -14.03 -14.20 -1.84
C LYS A 140 -13.52 -13.10 -0.93
N LYS A 141 -14.33 -12.08 -0.67
CA LYS A 141 -14.08 -11.08 0.38
C LYS A 141 -14.78 -11.52 1.66
N ASN A 142 -14.01 -11.56 2.75
CA ASN A 142 -14.49 -11.89 4.09
C ASN A 142 -15.30 -13.20 4.18
N GLY A 143 -15.04 -14.15 3.27
CA GLY A 143 -15.68 -15.46 3.26
C GLY A 143 -17.06 -15.54 2.60
N THR A 144 -17.72 -14.41 2.32
CA THR A 144 -19.12 -14.40 1.86
C THR A 144 -19.26 -14.01 0.40
N ASP A 145 -18.78 -12.82 0.02
CA ASP A 145 -19.05 -12.25 -1.30
C ASP A 145 -17.94 -12.60 -2.30
N TYR A 146 -18.30 -13.10 -3.48
CA TYR A 146 -17.38 -13.17 -4.61
C TYR A 146 -17.09 -11.75 -5.09
N VAL A 147 -15.83 -11.35 -5.03
CA VAL A 147 -15.32 -10.13 -5.69
C VAL A 147 -14.66 -10.49 -7.01
N GLY A 148 -15.00 -11.69 -7.48
CA GLY A 148 -14.66 -12.20 -8.76
C GLY A 148 -15.06 -13.60 -8.99
N LEU A 149 -15.59 -13.87 -10.19
CA LEU A 149 -16.04 -15.19 -10.55
C LEU A 149 -15.87 -15.45 -12.05
N GLY A 150 -15.13 -16.51 -12.36
CA GLY A 150 -15.28 -17.29 -13.59
C GLY A 150 -16.27 -18.43 -13.33
N ARG A 151 -17.17 -18.68 -14.27
CA ARG A 151 -18.11 -19.82 -14.24
C ARG A 151 -17.92 -20.63 -15.51
N GLY A 152 -18.00 -21.94 -15.40
CA GLY A 152 -17.92 -22.83 -16.55
C GLY A 152 -18.62 -24.16 -16.30
N ILE A 153 -18.79 -24.91 -17.39
CA ILE A 153 -19.22 -26.30 -17.39
C ILE A 153 -18.07 -27.10 -18.01
N THR A 154 -17.71 -28.21 -17.39
CA THR A 154 -16.60 -29.05 -17.86
C THR A 154 -17.01 -29.89 -19.07
N GLY A 155 -16.09 -29.95 -20.03
CA GLY A 155 -16.02 -30.92 -21.11
C GLY A 155 -14.56 -31.24 -21.45
N GLY A 156 -13.67 -31.23 -20.45
CA GLY A 156 -12.20 -31.31 -20.56
C GLY A 156 -11.45 -30.27 -19.69
N ALA A 157 -10.11 -30.25 -19.76
CA ALA A 157 -9.26 -29.28 -19.06
C ALA A 157 -9.53 -27.85 -19.55
N THR A 158 -9.76 -26.90 -18.63
CA THR A 158 -10.19 -25.54 -18.97
C THR A 158 -9.40 -24.47 -18.21
N TRP A 159 -9.08 -23.38 -18.91
CA TRP A 159 -8.37 -22.20 -18.38
C TRP A 159 -9.36 -21.07 -18.14
N GLN A 160 -9.39 -20.49 -16.93
CA GLN A 160 -10.18 -19.28 -16.66
C GLN A 160 -9.43 -18.25 -15.80
N SER A 161 -9.44 -17.00 -16.27
CA SER A 161 -8.82 -15.86 -15.62
C SER A 161 -9.88 -14.90 -15.07
N TYR A 162 -9.58 -14.25 -13.95
CA TYR A 162 -10.41 -13.20 -13.38
C TYR A 162 -9.59 -11.97 -12.97
N THR A 163 -10.14 -10.78 -13.20
CA THR A 163 -9.54 -9.48 -12.85
C THR A 163 -10.62 -8.56 -12.25
N GLN A 164 -10.41 -8.02 -11.04
CA GLN A 164 -11.26 -6.92 -10.50
C GLN A 164 -10.64 -6.13 -9.36
N THR A 165 -11.09 -4.88 -9.26
CA THR A 165 -10.82 -3.96 -8.15
C THR A 165 -11.74 -4.23 -6.94
N LEU A 166 -11.16 -4.65 -5.82
CA LEU A 166 -11.73 -4.70 -4.49
C LEU A 166 -11.71 -3.31 -3.81
N ARG A 167 -12.81 -2.96 -3.15
CA ARG A 167 -12.85 -1.82 -2.21
C ARG A 167 -12.84 -2.35 -0.78
N TYR A 168 -11.82 -2.05 0.01
CA TYR A 168 -11.81 -2.27 1.46
C TYR A 168 -11.93 -0.92 2.18
N SER A 169 -12.91 -0.78 3.07
CA SER A 169 -13.07 0.42 3.89
C SER A 169 -13.21 0.04 5.35
N SER A 170 -12.43 0.69 6.21
CA SER A 170 -12.53 0.56 7.68
C SER A 170 -13.86 1.08 8.23
N VAL A 171 -14.58 1.93 7.47
CA VAL A 171 -15.89 2.45 7.84
C VAL A 171 -17.01 1.55 7.29
N PRO A 172 -17.92 1.02 8.14
CA PRO A 172 -19.10 0.29 7.72
C PRO A 172 -19.96 1.09 6.73
N ARG A 173 -20.55 0.42 5.74
CA ARG A 173 -21.45 1.05 4.75
C ARG A 173 -22.65 1.78 5.39
N SER A 174 -23.03 1.43 6.62
CA SER A 174 -24.14 2.03 7.38
C SER A 174 -23.92 3.50 7.77
N LEU A 175 -22.67 3.98 7.83
CA LEU A 175 -22.34 5.35 8.24
C LEU A 175 -22.21 6.34 7.07
N ARG A 176 -22.41 5.91 5.82
CA ARG A 176 -22.16 6.74 4.61
C ARG A 176 -23.32 7.67 4.22
N ARG A 177 -24.41 7.72 4.99
CA ARG A 177 -25.52 8.67 4.77
C ARG A 177 -25.75 9.53 6.00
N ALA A 178 -24.78 10.35 6.37
CA ALA A 178 -25.09 11.57 7.12
C ALA A 178 -25.77 12.54 6.16
N ARG A 179 -27.11 12.50 6.12
CA ARG A 179 -27.91 13.50 5.40
C ARG A 179 -27.79 14.78 6.20
N TRP A 180 -27.06 15.76 5.67
CA TRP A 180 -27.01 17.12 6.25
C TRP A 180 -28.46 17.61 6.50
N PRO A 181 -28.79 18.11 7.70
CA PRO A 181 -30.11 18.65 7.94
C PRO A 181 -30.33 19.85 7.02
N ARG A 182 -31.40 19.81 6.22
CA ARG A 182 -31.86 20.97 5.49
C ARG A 182 -32.41 21.95 6.52
N PHE A 183 -31.70 23.05 6.75
CA PHE A 183 -32.28 24.22 7.40
C PHE A 183 -33.37 24.77 6.46
N THR A 184 -34.63 24.54 6.81
CA THR A 184 -35.74 25.34 6.29
C THR A 184 -35.65 26.71 6.96
N ARG A 185 -35.72 27.78 6.15
CA ARG A 185 -35.86 29.17 6.60
C ARG A 185 -37.12 29.36 7.43
#